data_AF-A0A953AUW4-F1
#
_entry.id   AF-A0A953AUW4-F1
#
_cell.length_a   1.000
_cell.length_b   1.000
_cell.length_c   1.000
_cell.angle_alpha   90.00
_cell.angle_beta   90.00
_cell.angle_gamma   90.00
#
_symmetry.space_group_name_H-M   'P 1'
#
loop_
_entity.id
_entity.type
_entity.pdbx_description
1 polymer ?
#
loop_
_entity_poly.entity_id
_entity_poly.type
_entity_poly.pdbx_seq_one_letter_code
_entity_poly.pdbx_strand_id
1 'polypeptide(L)'
;MTRALLTLTAAALLSTPAVAQPADPFPTTNGSAVMTAAGRRPPASLEPSKHVFTAYAQLGGLIYLSRFQTAGGVGGGLGVRDTYAGRYLVQADFHHLVEIGNAFAIRLGAGLQRAATDEAGNERVWIPAVLLTGTVHMGDRLRFLTFEHPTPVVAPATALGVAVAPLRFQLQQAEVSLLEIGAGVGWDFPG
;
A
#
# COMPACT_ATOMS: atom_id res chain seq x y z
N MET A 1 -3.62 -12.07 28.25
CA MET A 1 -4.75 -11.30 27.72
C MET A 1 -4.49 -11.06 26.24
N THR A 2 -5.38 -11.49 25.35
CA THR A 2 -5.15 -11.46 23.89
C THR A 2 -5.83 -10.23 23.30
N ARG A 3 -5.07 -9.42 22.55
CA ARG A 3 -5.57 -8.25 21.80
C ARG A 3 -5.46 -8.61 20.32
N ALA A 4 -6.51 -8.36 19.55
CA ALA A 4 -6.57 -8.78 18.16
C ALA A 4 -7.00 -7.62 17.26
N LEU A 5 -6.18 -7.33 16.26
CA LEU A 5 -6.57 -6.58 15.08
C LEU A 5 -6.97 -7.59 14.01
N LEU A 6 -8.13 -7.42 13.40
CA LEU A 6 -8.53 -8.14 12.20
C LEU A 6 -8.74 -7.14 11.06
N THR A 7 -8.17 -7.44 9.90
CA THR A 7 -8.26 -6.61 8.70
C THR A 7 -8.74 -7.47 7.55
N LEU A 8 -9.76 -7.00 6.83
CA LEU A 8 -10.26 -7.60 5.61
C LEU A 8 -10.43 -6.49 4.58
N THR A 9 -9.61 -6.48 3.53
CA THR A 9 -9.61 -5.40 2.55
C THR A 9 -9.68 -5.96 1.13
N ALA A 10 -10.47 -5.32 0.27
CA ALA A 10 -10.55 -5.58 -1.16
C ALA A 10 -10.11 -4.30 -1.90
N ALA A 11 -8.91 -4.29 -2.45
CA ALA A 11 -8.31 -3.11 -3.06
C ALA A 11 -8.38 -3.17 -4.59
N ALA A 12 -9.27 -2.36 -5.18
CA ALA A 12 -9.21 -2.07 -6.61
C ALA A 12 -8.19 -0.94 -6.85
N LEU A 13 -6.96 -1.31 -7.24
CA LEU A 13 -5.92 -0.36 -7.64
C LEU A 13 -6.27 0.19 -9.04
N LEU A 14 -6.67 1.46 -9.11
CA LEU A 14 -6.64 2.22 -10.37
C LEU A 14 -5.30 2.96 -10.41
N SER A 15 -4.27 2.24 -10.83
CA SER A 15 -2.92 2.78 -11.01
C SER A 15 -2.81 3.40 -12.40
N THR A 16 -2.68 4.71 -12.47
CA THR A 16 -2.00 5.37 -13.60
C THR A 16 -0.53 5.45 -13.23
N PRO A 17 0.40 4.88 -14.02
CA PRO A 17 1.81 5.14 -13.77
C PRO A 17 2.00 6.66 -13.91
N ALA A 18 2.59 7.28 -12.90
CA ALA A 18 3.06 8.65 -12.99
C ALA A 18 4.26 8.68 -13.94
N VAL A 19 4.00 8.48 -15.23
CA VAL A 19 4.99 8.64 -16.28
C VAL A 19 5.18 10.13 -16.42
N ALA A 20 6.17 10.66 -15.70
CA ALA A 20 6.84 11.86 -16.15
C ALA A 20 7.57 11.49 -17.44
N GLN A 21 6.83 11.46 -18.54
CA GLN A 21 7.41 11.34 -19.87
C GLN A 21 8.16 12.66 -20.05
N PRO A 22 9.50 12.68 -20.10
CA PRO A 22 10.19 13.89 -20.50
C PRO A 22 9.63 14.25 -21.87
N ALA A 23 9.01 15.43 -21.96
CA ALA A 23 8.49 15.93 -23.23
C ALA A 23 9.68 15.99 -24.20
N ASP A 24 9.69 15.12 -25.22
CA ASP A 24 10.68 15.18 -26.29
C ASP A 24 10.57 16.57 -26.94
N PRO A 25 11.57 17.44 -26.78
CA PRO A 25 11.52 18.74 -27.41
C PRO A 25 12.05 18.59 -28.84
N PHE A 26 11.15 18.85 -29.79
CA PHE A 26 11.36 19.17 -31.22
C PHE A 26 11.39 18.03 -32.24
N PRO A 27 10.44 18.01 -33.20
CA PRO A 27 10.65 17.43 -34.51
C PRO A 27 11.51 18.40 -35.34
N THR A 28 12.80 18.14 -35.51
CA THR A 28 13.61 18.91 -36.48
C THR A 28 13.43 18.38 -37.89
N THR A 29 12.90 19.27 -38.72
CA THR A 29 12.67 19.16 -40.16
C THR A 29 13.95 18.90 -40.96
N ASN A 30 13.81 18.06 -41.99
CA ASN A 30 14.69 17.77 -43.13
C ASN A 30 15.95 18.64 -43.35
N GLY A 31 17.11 17.99 -43.39
CA GLY A 31 18.35 18.56 -43.94
C GLY A 31 19.41 17.48 -44.13
N SER A 32 19.59 17.03 -45.37
CA SER A 32 20.63 16.08 -45.77
C SER A 32 22.02 16.65 -45.48
N ALA A 33 22.71 16.11 -44.47
CA ALA A 33 24.13 16.30 -44.27
C ALA A 33 24.77 14.95 -43.97
N VAL A 34 25.44 14.40 -44.98
CA VAL A 34 26.39 13.29 -44.84
C VAL A 34 27.57 13.84 -44.05
N MET A 35 27.54 13.67 -42.72
CA MET A 35 28.62 14.05 -41.84
C MET A 35 29.21 12.80 -41.19
N THR A 36 30.48 12.61 -41.54
CA THR A 36 31.44 11.57 -41.19
C THR A 36 31.30 11.05 -39.75
N ALA A 37 31.18 9.72 -39.66
CA ALA A 37 31.03 8.97 -38.41
C ALA A 37 32.32 9.01 -37.57
N ALA A 38 32.46 10.03 -36.73
CA ALA A 38 33.39 10.05 -35.62
C ALA A 38 32.65 9.71 -34.32
N GLY A 39 32.82 8.48 -33.84
CA GLY A 39 32.72 8.12 -32.41
C GLY A 39 31.44 8.49 -31.67
N ARG A 40 30.25 8.19 -32.23
CA ARG A 40 29.01 8.25 -31.44
C ARG A 40 29.10 7.18 -30.35
N ARG A 41 29.42 7.59 -29.11
CA ARG A 41 29.25 6.72 -27.92
C ARG A 41 27.83 6.17 -27.99
N PRO A 42 27.62 4.84 -27.89
CA PRO A 42 26.27 4.31 -27.76
C PRO A 42 25.59 5.05 -26.61
N PRO A 43 24.34 5.52 -26.79
CA PRO A 43 23.63 6.18 -25.71
C PRO A 43 23.69 5.25 -24.49
N ALA A 44 24.14 5.78 -23.36
CA ALA A 44 24.21 5.01 -22.13
C ALA A 44 22.84 4.38 -21.91
N SER A 45 22.79 3.05 -21.94
CA SER A 45 21.58 2.28 -21.71
C SER A 45 21.03 2.74 -20.37
N LEU A 46 19.91 3.46 -20.39
CA LEU A 46 19.23 3.86 -19.16
C LEU A 46 18.83 2.57 -18.46
N GLU A 47 19.53 2.24 -17.37
CA GLU A 47 19.13 1.10 -16.55
C GLU A 47 17.67 1.33 -16.12
N PRO A 48 16.80 0.31 -16.25
CA PRO A 48 15.42 0.44 -15.84
C PRO A 48 15.35 0.87 -14.37
N SER A 49 14.50 1.87 -14.07
CA SER A 49 14.33 2.37 -12.70
C SER A 49 13.98 1.23 -11.77
N LYS A 50 14.76 1.07 -10.70
CA LYS A 50 14.52 0.05 -9.67
C LYS A 50 13.30 0.38 -8.80
N HIS A 51 12.84 1.63 -8.80
CA HIS A 51 11.69 2.08 -8.03
C HIS A 51 10.48 2.29 -8.94
N VAL A 52 9.35 1.74 -8.52
CA VAL A 52 8.04 1.93 -9.15
C VAL A 52 7.09 2.49 -8.10
N PHE A 53 6.80 3.77 -8.22
CA PHE A 53 5.85 4.46 -7.36
C PHE A 53 4.43 4.36 -7.92
N THR A 54 3.48 4.03 -7.06
CA THR A 54 2.09 3.76 -7.43
C THR A 54 1.13 4.37 -6.41
N ALA A 55 0.17 5.17 -6.88
CA ALA A 55 -0.96 5.62 -6.08
C ALA A 55 -2.14 4.67 -6.27
N TYR A 56 -2.96 4.52 -5.23
CA TYR A 56 -4.12 3.64 -5.27
C TYR A 56 -5.27 4.03 -4.36
N ALA A 57 -6.42 3.41 -4.64
CA ALA A 57 -7.57 3.38 -3.76
C ALA A 57 -7.85 1.94 -3.29
N GLN A 58 -8.54 1.82 -2.16
CA GLN A 58 -8.96 0.54 -1.60
C GLN A 58 -10.31 0.66 -0.90
N LEU A 59 -11.06 -0.44 -0.85
CA LEU A 59 -12.31 -0.57 -0.11
C LEU A 59 -12.19 -1.75 0.85
N GLY A 60 -12.78 -1.68 2.04
CA GLY A 60 -12.67 -2.78 2.99
C GLY A 60 -12.99 -2.42 4.41
N GLY A 61 -12.70 -3.35 5.31
CA GLY A 61 -12.88 -3.21 6.74
C GLY A 61 -11.58 -3.34 7.53
N LEU A 62 -11.46 -2.50 8.55
CA LEU A 62 -10.39 -2.51 9.54
C LEU A 62 -11.07 -2.52 10.90
N ILE A 63 -10.87 -3.56 11.71
CA ILE A 63 -11.49 -3.66 13.03
C ILE A 63 -10.41 -3.90 14.08
N TYR A 64 -10.33 -2.98 15.03
CA TYR A 64 -9.50 -3.08 16.23
C TYR A 64 -10.36 -3.48 17.42
N LEU A 65 -10.01 -4.60 18.07
CA LEU A 65 -10.68 -5.08 19.27
C LEU A 65 -9.70 -5.16 20.45
N SER A 66 -10.08 -4.49 21.53
CA SER A 66 -9.39 -4.59 22.82
C SER A 66 -10.41 -4.66 23.96
N ARG A 67 -9.93 -4.85 25.19
CA ARG A 67 -10.78 -4.82 26.39
C ARG A 67 -11.27 -3.42 26.74
N PHE A 68 -10.58 -2.38 26.25
CA PHE A 68 -10.81 -0.99 26.66
C PHE A 68 -11.49 -0.15 25.58
N GLN A 69 -11.30 -0.53 24.32
CA GLN A 69 -11.89 0.16 23.19
C GLN A 69 -12.06 -0.76 21.97
N THR A 70 -13.10 -0.48 21.19
CA THR A 70 -13.31 -1.03 19.85
C THR A 70 -13.35 0.13 18.87
N ALA A 71 -12.56 0.05 17.81
CA ALA A 71 -12.46 1.08 16.79
C ALA A 71 -12.42 0.46 15.39
N GLY A 72 -12.84 1.23 14.38
CA GLY A 72 -12.79 0.80 12.99
C GLY A 72 -14.18 0.68 12.35
N GLY A 73 -14.31 -0.23 11.40
CA GLY A 73 -15.53 -0.40 10.61
C GLY A 73 -15.19 -0.72 9.15
N VAL A 74 -16.12 -0.41 8.26
CA VAL A 74 -15.99 -0.59 6.80
C VAL A 74 -15.90 0.76 6.11
N GLY A 75 -15.19 0.83 4.99
CA GLY A 75 -15.05 2.08 4.25
C GLY A 75 -14.02 1.98 3.13
N GLY A 76 -13.35 3.09 2.88
CA GLY A 76 -12.40 3.22 1.78
C GLY A 76 -11.13 3.95 2.20
N GLY A 77 -10.11 3.84 1.37
CA GLY A 77 -8.86 4.53 1.62
C GLY A 77 -8.11 4.86 0.34
N LEU A 78 -7.17 5.77 0.48
CA LEU A 78 -6.19 6.11 -0.55
C LEU A 78 -4.81 5.78 -0.01
N GLY A 79 -3.92 5.33 -0.88
CA GLY A 79 -2.59 4.94 -0.50
C GLY A 79 -1.57 5.20 -1.59
N VAL A 80 -0.31 5.17 -1.17
CA VAL A 80 0.86 5.21 -2.05
C VAL A 80 1.76 4.03 -1.72
N ARG A 81 2.38 3.46 -2.75
CA ARG A 81 3.28 2.32 -2.66
C ARG A 81 4.51 2.58 -3.50
N ASP A 82 5.67 2.27 -2.94
CA ASP A 82 6.92 2.13 -3.69
C ASP A 82 7.30 0.65 -3.78
N THR A 83 7.54 0.18 -4.99
CA THR A 83 8.02 -1.17 -5.27
C THR A 83 9.47 -1.09 -5.70
N TYR A 84 10.36 -1.60 -4.86
CA TYR A 84 11.78 -1.69 -5.15
C TYR A 84 12.15 -3.04 -5.75
N ALA A 85 12.84 -3.00 -6.90
CA ALA A 85 13.31 -4.15 -7.66
C ALA A 85 12.20 -5.19 -7.97
N GLY A 86 10.95 -4.72 -8.11
CA GLY A 86 9.78 -5.57 -8.37
C GLY A 86 9.41 -6.54 -7.24
N ARG A 87 10.04 -6.43 -6.07
CA ARG A 87 9.92 -7.42 -4.97
C ARG A 87 9.64 -6.80 -3.61
N TYR A 88 10.31 -5.71 -3.26
CA TYR A 88 10.18 -5.11 -1.94
C TYR A 88 9.13 -4.02 -2.00
N LEU A 89 8.22 -4.01 -1.02
CA LEU A 89 7.12 -3.08 -0.95
C LEU A 89 7.27 -2.18 0.26
N VAL A 90 7.03 -0.89 0.07
CA VAL A 90 6.74 0.06 1.14
C VAL A 90 5.45 0.76 0.78
N GLN A 91 4.51 0.86 1.71
CA GLN A 91 3.23 1.52 1.47
C GLN A 91 2.75 2.35 2.65
N ALA A 92 2.00 3.40 2.34
CA ALA A 92 1.33 4.26 3.29
C ALA A 92 -0.12 4.45 2.84
N ASP A 93 -1.04 4.20 3.75
CA ASP A 93 -2.48 4.22 3.53
C ASP A 93 -3.16 5.18 4.49
N PHE A 94 -4.17 5.87 3.99
CA PHE A 94 -5.15 6.62 4.78
C PHE A 94 -6.55 6.06 4.51
N HIS A 95 -7.25 5.66 5.56
CA HIS A 95 -8.59 5.10 5.49
C HIS A 95 -9.61 5.97 6.23
N HIS A 96 -10.78 6.08 5.63
CA HIS A 96 -11.99 6.60 6.25
C HIS A 96 -12.96 5.43 6.44
N LEU A 97 -13.38 5.21 7.68
CA LEU A 97 -14.17 4.06 8.12
C LEU A 97 -15.47 4.55 8.77
N VAL A 98 -16.56 3.88 8.42
CA VAL A 98 -17.90 4.08 8.99
C VAL A 98 -18.36 2.78 9.66
N GLU A 99 -19.46 2.84 10.43
CA GLU A 99 -20.11 1.75 11.21
C GLU A 99 -19.88 1.85 12.73
N ILE A 100 -18.63 1.85 13.21
CA ILE A 100 -18.30 2.06 14.64
C ILE A 100 -18.01 3.55 14.89
N GLY A 101 -18.87 4.42 14.32
CA GLY A 101 -18.68 5.87 14.27
C GLY A 101 -17.89 6.34 13.04
N ASN A 102 -17.44 7.60 13.08
CA ASN A 102 -16.57 8.19 12.06
C ASN A 102 -15.10 8.05 12.48
N ALA A 103 -14.44 7.00 11.97
CA ALA A 103 -13.07 6.66 12.32
C ALA A 103 -12.13 6.86 11.13
N PHE A 104 -10.90 7.26 11.44
CA PHE A 104 -9.81 7.35 10.48
C PHE A 104 -8.71 6.37 10.86
N ALA A 105 -8.05 5.76 9.88
CA ALA A 105 -6.90 4.92 10.13
C ALA A 105 -5.74 5.29 9.22
N ILE A 106 -4.56 5.43 9.80
CA ILE A 106 -3.30 5.53 9.05
C ILE A 106 -2.61 4.18 9.16
N ARG A 107 -2.23 3.60 8.03
CA ARG A 107 -1.52 2.32 8.00
C ARG A 107 -0.22 2.46 7.21
N LEU A 108 0.86 2.00 7.81
CA LEU A 108 2.17 1.88 7.16
C LEU A 108 2.45 0.40 6.95
N GLY A 109 2.99 0.04 5.79
CA GLY A 109 3.29 -1.34 5.46
C GLY A 109 4.66 -1.47 4.81
N ALA A 110 5.39 -2.53 5.14
CA ALA A 110 6.61 -2.93 4.45
C ALA A 110 6.59 -4.44 4.23
N GLY A 111 7.00 -4.90 3.06
CA GLY A 111 6.78 -6.29 2.70
C GLY A 111 7.52 -6.79 1.47
N LEU A 112 7.16 -8.01 1.11
CA LEU A 112 7.68 -8.73 -0.04
C LEU A 112 6.51 -9.14 -0.94
N GLN A 113 6.72 -9.01 -2.23
CA GLN A 113 5.86 -9.58 -3.25
C GLN A 113 6.65 -10.50 -4.16
N ARG A 114 5.94 -11.42 -4.82
CA ARG A 114 6.52 -12.21 -5.91
C ARG A 114 7.02 -11.27 -7.01
N ALA A 115 8.11 -11.62 -7.69
CA ALA A 115 8.56 -10.86 -8.85
C ALA A 115 7.50 -10.97 -9.98
N ALA A 116 7.26 -9.85 -10.67
CA ALA A 116 6.35 -9.78 -11.81
C ALA A 116 6.82 -10.60 -13.01
N THR A 117 8.12 -10.89 -13.12
CA THR A 117 8.70 -11.69 -14.19
C THR A 117 9.21 -13.03 -13.63
N ASP A 118 9.05 -14.11 -14.38
CA ASP A 118 9.69 -15.40 -14.07
C ASP A 118 11.17 -15.46 -14.52
N GLU A 119 11.86 -16.54 -14.17
CA GLU A 119 13.27 -16.75 -14.58
C GLU A 119 13.44 -16.89 -16.09
N ALA A 120 12.36 -17.21 -16.81
CA ALA A 120 12.33 -17.34 -18.26
C ALA A 120 11.96 -16.01 -18.97
N GLY A 121 11.74 -14.92 -18.23
CA GLY A 121 11.41 -13.61 -18.78
C GLY A 121 9.93 -13.39 -19.07
N ASN A 122 9.03 -14.29 -18.68
CA ASN A 122 7.59 -14.13 -18.92
C ASN A 122 6.93 -13.30 -17.83
N GLU A 123 5.99 -12.43 -18.23
CA GLU A 123 5.15 -11.66 -17.32
C GLU A 123 4.18 -12.58 -16.55
N ARG A 124 4.13 -12.43 -15.24
CA ARG A 124 3.22 -13.16 -14.35
C ARG A 124 2.00 -12.32 -14.07
N VAL A 125 0.84 -12.90 -14.33
CA VAL A 125 -0.45 -12.28 -14.00
C VAL A 125 -0.70 -12.29 -12.49
N TRP A 126 -0.14 -13.25 -11.74
CA TRP A 126 -0.40 -13.43 -10.30
C TRP A 126 0.82 -13.11 -9.43
N ILE A 127 0.64 -12.14 -8.53
CA ILE A 127 1.72 -11.51 -7.75
C ILE A 127 1.32 -11.41 -6.27
N PRO A 128 1.33 -12.53 -5.52
CA PRO A 128 0.98 -12.50 -4.11
C PRO A 128 2.00 -11.67 -3.30
N ALA A 129 1.53 -11.06 -2.22
CA ALA A 129 2.35 -10.25 -1.33
C ALA A 129 2.10 -10.55 0.16
N VAL A 130 3.12 -10.29 0.98
CA VAL A 130 3.07 -10.35 2.44
C VAL A 130 3.68 -9.06 2.98
N LEU A 131 2.99 -8.40 3.90
CA LEU A 131 3.39 -7.12 4.48
C LEU A 131 3.34 -7.18 6.00
N LEU A 132 4.35 -6.62 6.65
CA LEU A 132 4.27 -6.18 8.04
C LEU A 132 3.58 -4.82 8.05
N THR A 133 2.57 -4.64 8.89
CA THR A 133 1.77 -3.42 8.94
C THR A 133 1.73 -2.81 10.33
N GLY A 134 1.81 -1.49 10.40
CA GLY A 134 1.54 -0.69 11.59
C GLY A 134 0.34 0.21 11.35
N THR A 135 -0.68 0.13 12.20
CA THR A 135 -1.93 0.87 12.05
C THR A 135 -2.19 1.75 13.25
N VAL A 136 -2.65 2.98 13.02
CA VAL A 136 -3.10 3.93 14.03
C VAL A 136 -4.54 4.32 13.73
N HIS A 137 -5.45 4.07 14.66
CA HIS A 137 -6.86 4.44 14.60
C HIS A 137 -7.12 5.73 15.38
N MET A 138 -7.83 6.66 14.73
CA MET A 138 -8.19 7.98 15.23
C MET A 138 -9.69 8.23 15.01
N GLY A 139 -10.24 9.24 15.69
CA GLY A 139 -11.67 9.56 15.62
C GLY A 139 -12.54 8.76 16.60
N ASP A 140 -13.77 8.50 16.17
CA ASP A 140 -14.79 7.86 16.98
C ASP A 140 -14.44 6.40 17.30
N ARG A 141 -14.83 5.97 18.49
CA ARG A 141 -14.60 4.61 19.00
C ARG A 141 -15.51 4.30 20.17
N LEU A 142 -15.81 3.02 20.36
CA LEU A 142 -16.46 2.54 21.57
C LEU A 142 -15.41 2.42 22.67
N ARG A 143 -15.72 2.93 23.87
CA ARG A 143 -14.86 2.85 25.05
C ARG A 143 -15.57 2.07 26.15
N PHE A 144 -14.84 1.18 26.81
CA PHE A 144 -15.35 0.35 27.88
C PHE A 144 -14.65 0.71 29.18
N LEU A 145 -15.43 1.08 30.18
CA LEU A 145 -14.94 1.29 31.54
C LEU A 145 -14.95 -0.05 32.27
N THR A 146 -13.90 -0.32 33.02
CA THR A 146 -13.77 -1.56 33.82
C THR A 146 -13.48 -1.18 35.26
N PHE A 147 -13.71 -2.08 36.22
CA PHE A 147 -13.35 -1.83 37.61
C PHE A 147 -11.84 -1.58 37.79
N GLU A 148 -11.02 -2.18 36.92
CA GLU A 148 -9.57 -2.02 36.90
C GLU A 148 -9.13 -0.69 36.27
N HIS A 149 -9.93 -0.15 35.34
CA HIS A 149 -9.67 1.11 34.63
C HIS A 149 -10.96 1.95 34.56
N PRO A 150 -11.23 2.75 35.61
CA PRO A 150 -12.43 3.59 35.67
C PRO A 150 -12.33 4.85 34.80
N THR A 151 -11.14 5.15 34.28
CA THR A 151 -10.89 6.28 33.38
C THR A 151 -10.84 5.82 31.93
N PRO A 152 -11.45 6.57 31.00
CA PRO A 152 -11.44 6.21 29.58
C PRO A 152 -10.04 6.35 28.98
N VAL A 153 -9.66 5.41 28.13
CA VAL A 153 -8.43 5.51 27.32
C VAL A 153 -8.57 6.64 26.29
N VAL A 154 -7.63 7.58 26.29
CA VAL A 154 -7.63 8.75 25.39
C VAL A 154 -6.73 8.56 24.17
N ALA A 155 -5.66 7.76 24.30
CA ALA A 155 -4.68 7.53 23.24
C ALA A 155 -5.30 6.84 22.02
N PRO A 156 -4.82 7.11 20.79
CA PRO A 156 -5.25 6.39 19.60
C PRO A 156 -4.98 4.89 19.72
N ALA A 157 -5.85 4.06 19.14
CA ALA A 157 -5.62 2.63 19.11
C ALA A 157 -4.50 2.34 18.12
N THR A 158 -3.45 1.64 18.56
CA THR A 158 -2.31 1.31 17.69
C THR A 158 -2.18 -0.20 17.56
N ALA A 159 -1.75 -0.68 16.41
CA ALA A 159 -1.58 -2.11 16.19
C ALA A 159 -0.41 -2.39 15.25
N LEU A 160 0.25 -3.53 15.47
CA LEU A 160 1.24 -4.11 14.58
C LEU A 160 0.71 -5.46 14.10
N GLY A 161 0.73 -5.71 12.81
CA GLY A 161 0.18 -6.92 12.22
C GLY A 161 0.93 -7.39 11.00
N VAL A 162 0.43 -8.49 10.45
CA VAL A 162 0.85 -9.04 9.16
C VAL A 162 -0.38 -9.06 8.26
N ALA A 163 -0.21 -8.57 7.04
CA ALA A 163 -1.20 -8.64 5.98
C ALA A 163 -0.69 -9.52 4.85
N VAL A 164 -1.58 -10.33 4.27
CA VAL A 164 -1.32 -11.15 3.09
C VAL A 164 -2.30 -10.75 2.00
N ALA A 165 -1.79 -10.54 0.78
CA ALA A 165 -2.58 -10.22 -0.40
C ALA A 165 -2.46 -11.37 -1.40
N PRO A 166 -3.21 -12.48 -1.20
CA PRO A 166 -3.07 -13.68 -2.04
C PRO A 166 -3.66 -13.49 -3.44
N LEU A 167 -4.64 -12.60 -3.62
CA LEU A 167 -5.32 -12.40 -4.91
C LEU A 167 -4.98 -11.04 -5.52
N ARG A 168 -3.70 -10.90 -5.85
CA ARG A 168 -3.14 -9.69 -6.45
C ARG A 168 -2.63 -9.98 -7.86
N PHE A 169 -3.05 -9.13 -8.79
CA PHE A 169 -2.85 -9.31 -10.22
C PHE A 169 -2.28 -8.06 -10.86
N GLN A 170 -1.42 -8.23 -11.87
CA GLN A 170 -0.94 -7.14 -12.70
C GLN A 170 -1.61 -7.20 -14.06
N LEU A 171 -2.38 -6.17 -14.40
CA LEU A 171 -3.05 -6.00 -15.68
C LEU A 171 -2.44 -4.79 -16.38
N GLN A 172 -1.55 -5.04 -17.35
CA GLN A 172 -0.84 -4.01 -18.10
C GLN A 172 -0.03 -3.09 -17.16
N GLN A 173 -0.52 -1.86 -16.93
CA GLN A 173 0.08 -0.85 -16.06
C GLN A 173 -0.71 -0.64 -14.75
N ALA A 174 -1.83 -1.36 -14.60
CA ALA A 174 -2.61 -1.38 -13.38
C ALA A 174 -2.27 -2.64 -12.59
N GLU A 175 -2.31 -2.50 -11.27
CA GLU A 175 -2.33 -3.64 -10.37
C GLU A 175 -3.75 -3.76 -9.82
N VAL A 176 -4.21 -4.92 -9.39
CA VAL A 176 -5.52 -5.07 -8.74
C VAL A 176 -5.37 -6.11 -7.65
N SER A 177 -5.81 -5.82 -6.42
CA SER A 177 -5.76 -6.75 -5.29
C SER A 177 -7.17 -7.04 -4.79
N LEU A 178 -7.74 -8.17 -5.21
CA LEU A 178 -9.10 -8.54 -4.84
C LEU A 178 -9.24 -8.87 -3.35
N LEU A 179 -8.16 -9.34 -2.73
CA LEU A 179 -8.20 -9.80 -1.34
C LEU A 179 -6.87 -9.51 -0.64
N GLU A 180 -6.99 -8.79 0.47
CA GLU A 180 -5.96 -8.57 1.47
C GLU A 180 -6.52 -8.92 2.85
N ILE A 181 -5.88 -9.84 3.55
CA ILE A 181 -6.30 -10.30 4.88
C ILE A 181 -5.16 -10.00 5.84
N GLY A 182 -5.47 -9.37 6.97
CA GLY A 182 -4.48 -9.06 7.98
C GLY A 182 -4.93 -9.40 9.38
N ALA A 183 -3.95 -9.73 10.23
CA ALA A 183 -4.15 -9.91 11.65
C ALA A 183 -2.98 -9.32 12.43
N GLY A 184 -3.23 -8.84 13.64
CA GLY A 184 -2.20 -8.19 14.45
C GLY A 184 -2.51 -8.09 15.93
N VAL A 185 -1.56 -7.52 16.65
CA VAL A 185 -1.64 -7.22 18.09
C VAL A 185 -1.68 -5.73 18.32
N GLY A 186 -2.50 -5.34 19.28
CA GLY A 186 -2.80 -3.94 19.59
C GLY A 186 -2.20 -3.42 20.89
N TRP A 187 -1.95 -2.12 20.95
CA TRP A 187 -1.64 -1.41 22.19
C TRP A 187 -2.55 -0.21 22.39
N ASP A 188 -3.13 -0.19 23.60
CA ASP A 188 -3.82 0.94 24.18
C ASP A 188 -2.86 1.58 25.20
N PHE A 189 -2.51 2.84 25.00
CA PHE A 189 -1.70 3.58 25.96
C PHE A 189 -2.62 4.26 26.97
N PRO A 190 -2.48 3.99 28.28
CA PRO A 190 -3.14 4.82 29.29
C PRO A 190 -2.58 6.23 29.17
N GLY A 191 -3.48 7.20 29.01
CA GLY A 191 -3.15 8.63 29.06
C GLY A 191 -3.12 9.14 30.48
#